data_AF-A0A7C9AGF9-F1
#
_entry.id   AF-A0A7C9AGF9-F1
#
_cell.length_a   1.000
_cell.length_b   1.000
_cell.length_c   1.000
_cell.angle_alpha   90.00
_cell.angle_beta   90.00
_cell.angle_gamma   90.00
#
_symmetry.space_group_name_H-M   'P 1'
#
loop_
_entity.id
_entity.type
_entity.pdbx_description
1 polymer ?
#
loop_
_entity_poly.entity_id
_entity_poly.type
_entity_poly.pdbx_seq_one_letter_code
_entity_poly.pdbx_strand_id
1 'polypeptide(L)'
;ADKELNQLASFGELLALLPQCSVHIVLVGPAVPEHRDGERIKLDRFAHCDDKDCKCKLPSEQSSSTMTLQLHRGYYHDRSGDIDSFPHLIIAPNAGVAAYSSWKETVELIYAMKVPAVFTDYCEEAAFLASRCLSSITGSQLTFPIQVNPFRQPLAIEDTA
;
A
#
# COMPACT_ATOMS: atom_id res chain seq x y z
N ALA A 1 -9.05 14.81 6.33
CA ALA A 1 -7.61 14.97 6.10
C ALA A 1 -6.94 13.62 6.29
N ASP A 2 -6.50 13.03 5.19
CA ASP A 2 -5.59 11.88 4.96
C ASP A 2 -5.13 11.08 6.19
N LYS A 3 -6.07 10.41 6.87
CA LYS A 3 -5.78 9.58 8.06
C LYS A 3 -4.70 8.53 7.80
N GLU A 4 -4.61 8.03 6.57
CA GLU A 4 -3.64 7.03 6.12
C GLU A 4 -2.20 7.58 6.13
N LEU A 5 -2.00 8.84 5.73
CA LEU A 5 -0.67 9.46 5.73
C LEU A 5 -0.12 9.72 7.15
N ASN A 6 -0.98 9.70 8.17
CA ASN A 6 -0.56 9.75 9.57
C ASN A 6 -0.06 8.39 10.07
N GLN A 7 -0.29 7.30 9.33
CA GLN A 7 0.08 5.93 9.70
C GLN A 7 1.39 5.45 9.04
N LEU A 8 2.13 6.35 8.38
CA LEU A 8 3.38 5.98 7.70
C LEU A 8 4.42 5.36 8.64
N ALA A 9 4.46 5.78 9.90
CA ALA A 9 5.35 5.20 10.91
C ALA A 9 5.06 3.72 11.19
N SER A 10 3.80 3.28 11.03
CA SER A 10 3.36 1.90 11.26
C SER A 10 3.97 0.91 10.26
N PHE A 11 4.48 1.37 9.10
CA PHE A 11 5.26 0.51 8.21
C PHE A 11 6.58 0.05 8.85
N GLY A 12 7.09 0.74 9.87
CA GLY A 12 8.27 0.33 10.62
C GLY A 12 8.14 -1.05 11.27
N GLU A 13 6.91 -1.52 11.54
CA GLU A 13 6.65 -2.87 12.03
C GLU A 13 7.14 -3.98 11.08
N LEU A 14 7.21 -3.68 9.77
CA LEU A 14 7.75 -4.62 8.78
C LEU A 14 9.24 -4.92 8.99
N LEU A 15 9.99 -4.09 9.72
CA LEU A 15 11.38 -4.36 10.07
C LEU A 15 11.53 -5.63 10.91
N ALA A 16 10.53 -5.96 11.75
CA ALA A 16 10.52 -7.20 12.54
C ALA A 16 10.12 -8.41 11.71
N LEU A 17 9.21 -8.23 10.74
CA LEU A 17 8.69 -9.31 9.91
C LEU A 17 9.65 -9.70 8.77
N LEU A 18 10.54 -8.79 8.37
CA LEU A 18 11.49 -8.97 7.27
C LEU A 18 12.93 -8.70 7.74
N PRO A 19 13.50 -9.57 8.61
CA PRO A 19 14.86 -9.40 9.10
C PRO A 19 15.87 -9.53 7.95
N GLN A 20 16.91 -8.70 7.96
CA GLN A 20 17.99 -8.69 6.96
C GLN A 20 17.54 -8.33 5.54
N CYS A 21 16.37 -7.70 5.38
CA CYS A 21 15.88 -7.19 4.10
C CYS A 21 15.95 -5.65 4.05
N SER A 22 16.21 -5.12 2.86
CA SER A 22 15.94 -3.71 2.55
C SER A 22 14.62 -3.63 1.79
N VAL A 23 13.66 -2.89 2.35
CA VAL A 23 12.32 -2.77 1.78
C VAL A 23 12.11 -1.32 1.35
N HIS A 24 11.82 -1.14 0.07
CA HIS A 24 11.43 0.14 -0.50
C HIS A 24 9.97 0.09 -0.91
N ILE A 25 9.17 0.99 -0.37
CA ILE A 25 7.73 1.09 -0.64
C ILE A 25 7.46 2.42 -1.32
N VAL A 26 6.85 2.36 -2.50
CA VAL A 26 6.41 3.56 -3.21
C VAL A 26 4.89 3.64 -3.12
N LEU A 27 4.39 4.72 -2.51
CA LEU A 27 2.98 5.01 -2.30
C LEU A 27 2.56 6.04 -3.34
N VAL A 28 1.69 5.64 -4.27
CA VAL A 28 1.24 6.49 -5.38
C VAL A 28 -0.27 6.68 -5.30
N GLY A 29 -0.73 7.93 -5.34
CA GLY A 29 -2.15 8.22 -5.38
C GLY A 29 -2.47 9.69 -5.65
N PRO A 30 -3.62 10.00 -6.27
CA PRO A 30 -4.00 11.37 -6.59
C PRO A 30 -4.26 12.23 -5.35
N ALA A 31 -4.54 11.60 -4.20
CA ALA A 31 -4.83 12.26 -2.93
C ALA A 31 -3.57 12.62 -2.11
N VAL A 32 -2.36 12.22 -2.53
CA VAL A 32 -1.13 12.66 -1.87
C VAL A 32 -1.05 14.20 -1.95
N PRO A 33 -0.88 14.91 -0.82
CA PRO A 33 -0.77 16.37 -0.84
C PRO A 33 0.40 16.84 -1.69
N GLU A 34 0.20 17.95 -2.41
CA GLU A 34 1.22 18.51 -3.32
C GLU A 34 2.57 18.77 -2.63
N HIS A 35 2.55 19.28 -1.39
CA HIS A 35 3.76 19.54 -0.61
C HIS A 35 4.53 18.28 -0.17
N ARG A 36 3.95 17.08 -0.37
CA ARG A 36 4.55 15.78 -0.04
C ARG A 36 4.92 14.97 -1.29
N ASP A 37 4.63 15.47 -2.50
CA ASP A 37 5.01 14.78 -3.73
C ASP A 37 6.54 14.67 -3.83
N GLY A 38 7.04 13.45 -4.04
CA GLY A 38 8.47 13.13 -4.06
C GLY A 38 9.13 12.97 -2.69
N GLU A 39 8.38 13.11 -1.59
CA GLU A 39 8.94 12.94 -0.24
C GLU A 39 9.49 11.52 -0.04
N ARG A 40 10.72 11.42 0.48
CA ARG A 40 11.34 10.15 0.89
C ARG A 40 11.49 10.10 2.40
N ILE A 41 11.00 9.02 3.01
CA ILE A 41 10.98 8.81 4.46
C ILE A 41 11.80 7.54 4.74
N LYS A 42 12.78 7.63 5.65
CA LYS A 42 13.53 6.47 6.12
C LYS A 42 12.96 6.03 7.47
N LEU A 43 12.62 4.74 7.59
CA LEU A 43 12.22 4.10 8.84
C LEU A 43 13.33 3.17 9.29
N ASP A 44 13.90 3.47 10.45
CA ASP A 44 14.99 2.72 11.10
C ASP A 44 14.60 2.13 12.47
N ARG A 45 13.32 2.25 12.82
CA ARG A 45 12.76 1.86 14.11
C ARG A 45 11.29 1.47 13.98
N PHE A 46 10.80 0.73 14.97
CA PHE A 46 9.39 0.39 15.16
C PHE A 46 8.54 1.62 15.48
N ALA A 47 7.24 1.53 15.23
CA ALA A 47 6.32 2.58 15.65
C ALA A 47 6.30 2.63 17.19
N HIS A 48 6.45 3.83 17.76
CA HIS A 48 6.30 3.99 19.20
C HIS A 48 4.82 3.99 19.55
N CYS A 49 4.46 3.31 20.64
CA CYS A 49 3.10 3.40 21.16
C CYS A 49 2.86 4.76 21.83
N ASP A 50 1.58 5.09 22.03
CA ASP A 50 1.18 6.37 22.62
C ASP A 50 1.52 6.47 24.12
N ASP A 51 1.75 5.34 24.80
CA ASP A 51 2.10 5.29 26.23
C ASP A 51 3.45 5.96 26.49
N LYS A 52 3.43 7.04 27.28
CA LYS A 52 4.57 7.92 27.58
C LYS A 52 5.75 7.18 28.20
N ASP A 53 5.50 6.17 29.02
CA ASP A 53 6.51 5.47 29.81
C ASP A 53 6.85 4.08 29.25
N CYS A 54 6.40 3.78 28.03
CA CYS A 54 6.64 2.49 27.43
C CYS A 54 8.12 2.30 27.04
N LYS A 55 8.63 1.09 27.30
CA LYS A 55 9.99 0.67 26.95
C LYS A 55 10.28 0.71 25.44
N CYS A 56 9.26 0.73 24.58
CA CYS A 56 9.44 0.86 23.13
C CYS A 56 10.09 2.20 22.72
N LYS A 57 10.09 3.20 23.62
CA LYS A 57 10.72 4.51 23.42
C LYS A 57 12.18 4.56 23.87
N LEU A 58 12.67 3.49 24.52
CA LEU A 58 14.08 3.36 24.86
C LEU A 58 14.88 3.09 23.58
N PRO A 59 16.14 3.56 23.49
CA PRO A 59 17.00 3.25 22.35
C PRO A 59 17.20 1.74 22.23
N SER A 60 16.80 1.14 21.11
CA SER A 60 17.15 -0.25 20.78
C SER A 60 18.38 -0.31 19.89
N GLU A 61 18.98 -1.49 19.79
CA GLU A 61 19.99 -1.76 18.77
C GLU A 61 19.39 -1.49 17.38
N GLN A 62 20.20 -0.86 16.51
CA GLN A 62 19.81 -0.57 15.13
C GLN A 62 19.53 -1.89 14.41
N SER A 63 18.35 -2.01 13.78
CA SER A 63 18.07 -3.15 12.93
C SER A 63 19.03 -3.13 11.73
N SER A 64 19.55 -4.31 11.35
CA SER A 64 20.29 -4.46 10.08
C SER A 64 19.38 -4.32 8.85
N SER A 65 18.06 -4.36 9.05
CA SER A 65 17.05 -4.05 8.03
C SER A 65 16.90 -2.54 7.81
N THR A 66 16.58 -2.14 6.59
CA THR A 66 16.29 -0.75 6.25
C THR A 66 14.95 -0.66 5.54
N MET A 67 14.13 0.32 5.92
CA MET A 67 12.88 0.60 5.25
C MET A 67 12.85 2.03 4.75
N THR A 68 12.39 2.20 3.52
CA THR A 68 12.19 3.52 2.92
C THR A 68 10.81 3.60 2.28
N LEU A 69 10.13 4.72 2.51
CA LEU A 69 8.88 5.06 1.85
C LEU A 69 9.14 6.22 0.89
N GLN A 70 8.46 6.22 -0.24
CA GLN A 70 8.45 7.34 -1.19
C GLN A 70 7.02 7.65 -1.60
N LEU A 71 6.65 8.92 -1.57
CA LEU A 71 5.29 9.38 -1.89
C LEU A 71 5.27 10.00 -3.29
N HIS A 72 4.27 9.65 -4.10
CA HIS A 72 4.00 10.32 -5.36
C HIS A 72 2.53 10.68 -5.49
N ARG A 73 2.27 11.94 -5.83
CA ARG A 73 0.95 12.41 -6.21
C ARG A 73 0.68 12.06 -7.67
N GLY A 74 -0.50 11.51 -7.94
CA GLY A 74 -0.98 11.18 -9.29
C GLY A 74 -1.38 9.72 -9.44
N TYR A 75 -1.68 9.32 -10.68
CA TYR A 75 -1.96 7.93 -11.02
C TYR A 75 -0.68 7.15 -11.30
N TYR A 76 -0.67 5.86 -11.01
CA TYR A 76 0.51 5.02 -11.20
C TYR A 76 1.00 5.00 -12.65
N HIS A 77 0.09 4.96 -13.63
CA HIS A 77 0.45 4.98 -15.04
C HIS A 77 1.19 6.26 -15.47
N ASP A 78 0.87 7.40 -14.88
CA ASP A 78 1.56 8.67 -15.15
C ASP A 78 2.90 8.79 -14.43
N ARG A 79 3.02 8.19 -13.24
CA ARG A 79 4.18 8.35 -12.35
C ARG A 79 5.20 7.21 -12.44
N SER A 80 4.89 6.14 -13.16
CA SER A 80 5.77 4.96 -13.27
C SER A 80 7.18 5.30 -13.79
N GLY A 81 7.31 6.31 -14.65
CA GLY A 81 8.61 6.79 -15.17
C GLY A 81 9.44 7.60 -14.17
N ASP A 82 8.82 8.13 -13.11
CA ASP A 82 9.50 8.90 -12.05
C ASP A 82 10.04 8.02 -10.93
N ILE A 83 9.73 6.72 -10.96
CA ILE A 83 10.09 5.76 -9.91
C ILE A 83 11.37 5.05 -10.33
N ASP A 84 12.47 5.32 -9.63
CA ASP A 84 13.82 4.80 -9.93
C ASP A 84 14.00 3.29 -9.70
N SER A 85 12.91 2.54 -9.47
CA SER A 85 12.96 1.11 -9.16
C SER A 85 11.81 0.34 -9.81
N PHE A 86 12.10 -0.91 -10.17
CA PHE A 86 11.08 -1.83 -10.66
C PHE A 86 10.42 -2.56 -9.49
N PRO A 87 9.07 -2.57 -9.39
CA PRO A 87 8.40 -3.19 -8.25
C PRO A 87 8.51 -4.71 -8.31
N HIS A 88 8.74 -5.33 -7.15
CA HIS A 88 8.68 -6.79 -7.00
C HIS A 88 7.25 -7.28 -6.75
N LEU A 89 6.39 -6.41 -6.22
CA LEU A 89 5.00 -6.68 -5.84
C LEU A 89 4.23 -5.36 -5.91
N ILE A 90 2.99 -5.42 -6.39
CA ILE A 90 2.06 -4.28 -6.37
C ILE A 90 0.87 -4.64 -5.49
N ILE A 91 0.49 -3.71 -4.60
CA ILE A 91 -0.66 -3.85 -3.72
C ILE A 91 -1.55 -2.63 -3.93
N ALA A 92 -2.81 -2.86 -4.29
CA ALA A 92 -3.84 -1.85 -4.48
C ALA A 92 -4.97 -2.06 -3.47
N PRO A 93 -4.83 -1.51 -2.25
CA PRO A 93 -5.85 -1.68 -1.21
C PRO A 93 -7.08 -0.83 -1.56
N ASN A 94 -8.27 -1.41 -1.36
CA ASN A 94 -9.57 -0.75 -1.59
C ASN A 94 -9.64 -0.04 -2.94
N ALA A 95 -9.19 -0.72 -3.99
CA ALA A 95 -8.90 -0.12 -5.27
C ALA A 95 -10.15 0.49 -5.93
N GLY A 96 -11.32 -0.12 -5.78
CA GLY A 96 -12.52 0.33 -6.49
C GLY A 96 -12.34 0.27 -8.01
N VAL A 97 -11.70 -0.80 -8.51
CA VAL A 97 -11.37 -0.95 -9.96
C VAL A 97 -12.62 -0.82 -10.83
N ALA A 98 -13.74 -1.38 -10.37
CA ALA A 98 -15.01 -1.27 -11.09
C ALA A 98 -15.69 0.10 -10.96
N ALA A 99 -15.30 0.91 -9.97
CA ALA A 99 -15.91 2.20 -9.67
C ALA A 99 -15.20 3.37 -10.36
N TYR A 100 -13.88 3.28 -10.60
CA TYR A 100 -13.09 4.38 -11.17
C TYR A 100 -12.45 3.98 -12.50
N SER A 101 -12.82 4.67 -13.57
CA SER A 101 -12.30 4.42 -14.92
C SER A 101 -10.80 4.64 -15.06
N SER A 102 -10.20 5.51 -14.23
CA SER A 102 -8.76 5.79 -14.19
C SER A 102 -7.88 4.56 -13.87
N TRP A 103 -8.48 3.45 -13.44
CA TRP A 103 -7.74 2.20 -13.23
C TRP A 103 -7.33 1.51 -14.53
N LYS A 104 -8.01 1.76 -15.65
CA LYS A 104 -7.78 0.99 -16.88
C LYS A 104 -6.31 1.05 -17.31
N GLU A 105 -5.76 2.24 -17.46
CA GLU A 105 -4.38 2.47 -17.88
C GLU A 105 -3.38 1.91 -16.86
N THR A 106 -3.68 2.05 -15.56
CA THR A 106 -2.87 1.45 -14.48
C THR A 106 -2.84 -0.08 -14.59
N VAL A 107 -3.98 -0.73 -14.82
CA VAL A 107 -4.09 -2.19 -14.93
C VAL A 107 -3.37 -2.69 -16.19
N GLU A 108 -3.53 -2.01 -17.31
CA GLU A 108 -2.81 -2.34 -18.56
C GLU A 108 -1.30 -2.27 -18.36
N LEU A 109 -0.80 -1.22 -17.71
CA LEU A 109 0.62 -1.08 -17.38
C LEU A 109 1.11 -2.21 -16.46
N ILE A 110 0.42 -2.46 -15.34
CA ILE A 110 0.78 -3.51 -14.38
C ILE A 110 0.83 -4.88 -15.05
N TYR A 111 -0.16 -5.17 -15.90
CA TYR A 111 -0.22 -6.44 -16.63
C TYR A 111 0.94 -6.58 -17.62
N ALA A 112 1.29 -5.51 -18.33
CA ALA A 112 2.44 -5.50 -19.24
C ALA A 112 3.78 -5.69 -18.50
N MET A 113 3.90 -5.18 -17.27
CA MET A 113 5.10 -5.34 -16.43
C MET A 113 5.32 -6.79 -15.96
N LYS A 114 4.28 -7.65 -15.99
CA LYS A 114 4.33 -9.03 -15.49
C LYS A 114 4.77 -9.14 -14.03
N VAL A 115 4.43 -8.14 -13.23
CA VAL A 115 4.68 -8.10 -11.78
C VAL A 115 3.47 -8.66 -11.05
N PRO A 116 3.65 -9.48 -9.99
CA PRO A 116 2.54 -9.91 -9.15
C PRO A 116 1.79 -8.69 -8.58
N ALA A 117 0.47 -8.66 -8.76
CA ALA A 117 -0.38 -7.58 -8.28
C ALA A 117 -1.57 -8.12 -7.49
N VAL A 118 -1.79 -7.54 -6.32
CA VAL A 118 -2.90 -7.90 -5.42
C VAL A 118 -3.80 -6.68 -5.24
N PHE A 119 -5.09 -6.87 -5.52
CA PHE A 119 -6.12 -5.85 -5.37
C PHE A 119 -7.07 -6.27 -4.26
N THR A 120 -7.47 -5.33 -3.41
CA THR A 120 -8.56 -5.55 -2.44
C THR A 120 -9.67 -4.55 -2.65
N ASP A 121 -10.86 -4.88 -2.17
CA ASP A 121 -12.04 -4.02 -2.22
C ASP A 121 -12.85 -4.10 -0.92
N TYR A 122 -13.76 -3.15 -0.72
CA TYR A 122 -14.50 -3.00 0.53
C TYR A 122 -15.38 -4.21 0.90
N CYS A 123 -15.88 -4.93 -0.10
CA CYS A 123 -16.72 -6.11 0.10
C CYS A 123 -16.52 -7.13 -1.03
N GLU A 124 -17.05 -8.34 -0.82
CA GLU A 124 -16.97 -9.44 -1.78
C GLU A 124 -17.59 -9.06 -3.13
N GLU A 125 -18.71 -8.34 -3.14
CA GLU A 125 -19.36 -7.92 -4.38
C GLU A 125 -18.52 -6.90 -5.16
N ALA A 126 -17.91 -5.93 -4.48
CA ALA A 126 -16.99 -4.99 -5.10
C ALA A 126 -15.76 -5.71 -5.68
N ALA A 127 -15.19 -6.66 -4.93
CA ALA A 127 -14.08 -7.50 -5.40
C ALA A 127 -14.49 -8.37 -6.61
N PHE A 128 -15.73 -8.87 -6.63
CA PHE A 128 -16.26 -9.62 -7.77
C PHE A 128 -16.36 -8.73 -9.02
N LEU A 129 -16.93 -7.53 -8.90
CA LEU A 129 -16.99 -6.58 -10.00
C LEU A 129 -15.59 -6.18 -10.48
N ALA A 130 -14.66 -5.91 -9.57
CA ALA A 130 -13.26 -5.64 -9.89
C ALA A 130 -12.63 -6.80 -10.67
N SER A 131 -12.86 -8.06 -10.28
CA SER A 131 -12.35 -9.24 -11.00
C SER A 131 -12.82 -9.31 -12.45
N ARG A 132 -14.08 -8.91 -12.72
CA ARG A 132 -14.66 -8.86 -14.06
C ARG A 132 -14.00 -7.76 -14.89
N CYS A 133 -13.78 -6.58 -14.31
CA CYS A 133 -13.05 -5.49 -14.95
C CYS A 133 -11.61 -5.89 -15.28
N LEU A 134 -10.87 -6.44 -14.31
CA LEU A 134 -9.49 -6.92 -14.51
C LEU A 134 -9.42 -7.96 -15.62
N SER A 135 -10.33 -8.93 -15.63
CA SER A 135 -10.37 -9.96 -16.68
C SER A 135 -10.69 -9.37 -18.06
N SER A 136 -11.59 -8.37 -18.11
CA SER A 136 -11.94 -7.68 -19.36
C SER A 136 -10.78 -6.85 -19.91
N ILE A 137 -9.96 -6.24 -19.04
CA ILE A 137 -8.81 -5.41 -19.45
C ILE A 137 -7.64 -6.29 -19.88
N THR A 138 -7.33 -7.32 -19.09
CA THR A 138 -6.11 -8.13 -19.28
C THR A 138 -6.32 -9.32 -20.21
N GLY A 139 -7.56 -9.73 -20.45
CA GLY A 139 -7.90 -10.99 -21.12
C GLY A 139 -7.52 -12.24 -20.32
N SER A 140 -7.09 -12.08 -19.06
CA SER A 140 -6.59 -13.16 -18.20
C SER A 140 -7.50 -13.37 -16.99
N GLN A 141 -7.53 -14.61 -16.49
CA GLN A 141 -8.20 -14.91 -15.23
C GLN A 141 -7.31 -14.58 -14.03
N LEU A 142 -7.93 -14.32 -12.89
CA LEU A 142 -7.20 -14.16 -11.63
C LEU A 142 -6.48 -15.46 -11.26
N THR A 143 -5.24 -15.33 -10.78
CA THR A 143 -4.46 -16.48 -10.28
C THR A 143 -5.03 -17.01 -8.96
N PHE A 144 -5.57 -16.12 -8.13
CA PHE A 144 -6.18 -16.46 -6.84
C PHE A 144 -7.68 -16.17 -6.88
N PRO A 145 -8.52 -17.04 -6.30
CA PRO A 145 -9.94 -16.75 -6.15
C PRO A 145 -10.12 -15.56 -5.18
N ILE A 146 -11.27 -14.90 -5.29
CA ILE A 146 -11.67 -13.87 -4.32
C ILE A 146 -11.78 -14.54 -2.94
N GLN A 147 -11.18 -13.92 -1.94
CA GLN A 147 -11.16 -14.40 -0.57
C GLN A 147 -11.40 -13.23 0.39
N VAL A 148 -12.05 -13.52 1.50
CA VAL A 148 -12.22 -12.56 2.59
C VAL A 148 -10.84 -12.23 3.16
N ASN A 149 -10.50 -10.94 3.26
CA ASN A 149 -9.24 -10.51 3.86
C ASN A 149 -9.17 -11.01 5.33
N PRO A 150 -8.23 -11.91 5.68
CA PRO A 150 -8.11 -12.43 7.04
C PRO A 150 -7.65 -11.37 8.03
N PHE A 151 -7.06 -10.28 7.54
CA PHE A 151 -6.61 -9.12 8.33
C PHE A 151 -7.64 -8.00 8.40
N ARG A 152 -8.87 -8.20 7.88
CA ARG A 152 -9.94 -7.23 8.11
C ARG A 152 -10.13 -7.08 9.62
N GLN A 153 -10.01 -5.87 10.14
CA GLN A 153 -10.32 -5.59 11.54
C GLN A 153 -11.78 -5.17 11.65
N PRO A 154 -12.68 -6.01 12.20
CA PRO A 154 -14.09 -5.67 12.37
C PRO A 154 -14.34 -4.82 13.62
N LEU A 155 -13.31 -4.24 14.24
CA LEU A 155 -13.50 -3.39 15.41
C LEU A 155 -14.24 -2.12 14.98
N ALA A 156 -15.52 -2.04 15.35
CA ALA A 156 -16.23 -0.78 15.35
C ALA A 156 -15.44 0.19 16.25
N ILE A 157 -15.03 1.33 15.69
CA ILE A 157 -14.59 2.44 16.52
C ILE A 157 -15.85 2.85 17.27
N GLU A 158 -15.90 2.62 18.58
CA GLU A 158 -16.98 3.17 19.40
C GLU A 158 -16.90 4.69 19.26
N ASP A 159 -17.94 5.29 18.67
CA ASP A 159 -18.11 6.75 18.61
C ASP A 159 -18.22 7.26 20.04
N THR A 160 -17.08 7.55 20.66
CA THR A 160 -17.03 8.35 21.88
C THR A 160 -17.22 9.80 21.47
N ALA A 161 -18.51 10.16 21.33
CA ALA A 161 -19.00 11.53 21.15
C ALA A 161 -18.76 12.40 22.39
#